data_AF-A0A0P9H4C4-F1
#
_entry.id   AF-A0A0P9H4C4-F1
#
_cell.length_a   1.000
_cell.length_b   1.000
_cell.length_c   1.000
_cell.angle_alpha   90.00
_cell.angle_beta   90.00
_cell.angle_gamma   90.00
#
_symmetry.space_group_name_H-M   'P 1'
#
loop_
_entity.id
_entity.type
_entity.pdbx_description
1 polymer ?
#
loop_
_entity_poly.entity_id
_entity_poly.type
_entity_poly.pdbx_seq_one_letter_code
_entity_poly.pdbx_strand_id
1 'polypeptide(L)'
;ANNLSAAAGNDLVNSGLIEAGNRLDLLAGNDLVNKSGGIIAGRDVTLTALRGDVINERTVTSHQSAADDATWRKDFADSAARIEAANDM
;
A
#
# COMPACT_ATOMS: atom_id res chain seq x y z
N ALA A 1 -4.16 -23.90 -4.39
CA ALA A 1 -3.90 -22.44 -4.50
C ALA A 1 -5.17 -21.74 -4.03
N ASN A 2 -5.08 -20.83 -3.06
CA ASN A 2 -6.24 -20.19 -2.45
C ASN A 2 -6.44 -18.79 -3.05
N ASN A 3 -7.68 -18.46 -3.38
CA ASN A 3 -8.07 -17.11 -3.74
C ASN A 3 -8.49 -16.36 -2.46
N LEU A 4 -8.24 -15.06 -2.41
CA LEU A 4 -8.70 -14.18 -1.34
C LEU A 4 -9.55 -13.07 -1.97
N SER A 5 -10.78 -12.92 -1.48
CA SER A 5 -11.66 -11.83 -1.86
C SER A 5 -12.12 -11.08 -0.62
N ALA A 6 -11.88 -9.78 -0.57
CA ALA A 6 -12.39 -8.93 0.52
C ALA A 6 -13.15 -7.74 -0.07
N ALA A 7 -14.31 -7.44 0.53
CA ALA A 7 -15.14 -6.31 0.14
C ALA A 7 -15.48 -5.46 1.37
N ALA A 8 -15.23 -4.15 1.27
CA ALA A 8 -15.62 -3.16 2.27
C ALA A 8 -16.68 -2.25 1.66
N GLY A 9 -17.78 -2.02 2.39
CA GLY A 9 -18.88 -1.15 1.92
C GLY A 9 -18.53 0.35 1.88
N ASN A 10 -17.50 0.75 2.64
CA ASN A 10 -16.95 2.12 2.65
C ASN A 10 -15.47 2.04 2.26
N ASP A 11 -14.55 2.11 3.22
CA ASP A 11 -13.11 2.13 2.93
C ASP A 11 -12.45 0.79 3.27
N LEU A 12 -11.49 0.38 2.46
CA LEU A 12 -10.64 -0.79 2.71
C LEU A 12 -9.24 -0.29 3.03
N VAL A 13 -8.84 -0.41 4.30
CA VAL A 13 -7.51 0.03 4.75
C VAL A 13 -6.66 -1.19 5.08
N ASN A 14 -5.54 -1.34 4.38
CA ASN A 14 -4.51 -2.31 4.71
C ASN A 14 -3.34 -1.63 5.42
N SER A 15 -2.89 -2.18 6.54
CA SER A 15 -1.68 -1.74 7.26
C SER A 15 -0.77 -2.91 7.64
N GLY A 16 -1.02 -4.10 7.07
CA GLY A 16 -0.27 -5.33 7.33
C GLY A 16 -0.16 -6.16 6.05
N LEU A 17 -0.16 -7.49 6.16
CA LEU A 17 -0.08 -8.37 5.00
C LEU A 17 -1.47 -8.84 4.56
N ILE A 18 -1.82 -8.57 3.31
CA ILE A 18 -2.92 -9.21 2.59
C ILE A 18 -2.29 -10.04 1.47
N GLU A 19 -2.40 -11.37 1.58
CA GLU A 19 -1.80 -12.28 0.59
C GLU A 19 -2.81 -13.32 0.08
N ALA A 20 -2.83 -13.52 -1.24
CA ALA A 20 -3.49 -14.67 -1.86
C ALA A 20 -2.48 -15.55 -2.60
N GLY A 21 -2.54 -16.87 -2.41
CA GLY A 21 -1.70 -17.81 -3.15
C GLY A 21 -2.04 -17.93 -4.64
N ASN A 22 -3.13 -17.31 -5.10
CA ASN A 22 -3.56 -17.28 -6.48
C ASN A 22 -4.14 -15.90 -6.82
N ARG A 23 -5.46 -15.73 -6.81
CA ARG A 23 -6.09 -14.43 -7.07
C ARG A 23 -6.42 -13.69 -5.79
N LEU A 24 -6.05 -12.42 -5.74
CA LEU A 24 -6.42 -11.45 -4.71
C LEU A 24 -7.37 -10.41 -5.31
N ASP A 25 -8.59 -10.32 -4.80
CA ASP A 25 -9.57 -9.32 -5.22
C ASP A 25 -9.99 -8.47 -4.01
N LEU A 26 -9.68 -7.16 -4.05
CA LEU A 26 -10.07 -6.21 -3.01
C LEU A 26 -11.03 -5.18 -3.60
N LEU A 27 -12.21 -5.07 -2.98
CA LEU A 27 -13.27 -4.14 -3.37
C LEU A 27 -13.56 -3.16 -2.23
N ALA A 28 -13.39 -1.87 -2.46
CA ALA A 28 -13.80 -0.79 -1.57
C ALA A 28 -14.98 -0.02 -2.16
N GLY A 29 -15.93 0.37 -1.32
CA GLY A 29 -17.07 1.20 -1.71
C GLY A 29 -16.71 2.66 -1.97
N ASN A 30 -15.70 3.18 -1.26
CA ASN A 30 -15.10 4.51 -1.41
C ASN A 30 -13.61 4.32 -1.66
N ASP A 31 -12.76 4.34 -0.63
CA ASP A 31 -11.29 4.35 -0.81
C ASP A 31 -10.65 2.99 -0.47
N LEU A 32 -9.65 2.59 -1.25
CA LEU A 32 -8.77 1.47 -0.93
C LEU A 32 -7.39 2.02 -0.59
N VAL A 33 -6.99 1.96 0.68
CA VAL A 33 -5.75 2.55 1.18
C VAL A 33 -4.80 1.46 1.67
N ASN A 34 -3.68 1.28 0.98
CA ASN A 34 -2.56 0.50 1.46
C ASN A 34 -1.62 1.44 2.22
N LYS A 35 -1.71 1.47 3.55
CA LYS A 35 -0.93 2.36 4.44
C LYS A 35 0.52 1.90 4.56
N SER A 36 1.36 2.79 5.11
CA SER A 36 2.74 2.45 5.48
C SER A 36 2.83 1.11 6.24
N GLY A 37 3.72 0.23 5.77
CA GLY A 37 3.86 -1.16 6.27
C GLY A 37 2.86 -2.18 5.71
N GLY A 38 1.90 -1.74 4.89
CA GLY A 38 0.95 -2.60 4.19
C GLY A 38 1.53 -3.27 2.96
N ILE A 39 1.43 -4.61 2.88
CA ILE A 39 1.79 -5.42 1.72
C ILE A 39 0.54 -6.10 1.20
N ILE A 40 0.27 -5.94 -0.10
CA ILE A 40 -0.79 -6.60 -0.84
C ILE A 40 -0.11 -7.49 -1.87
N ALA A 41 -0.15 -8.80 -1.68
CA ALA A 41 0.58 -9.76 -2.51
C ALA A 41 -0.34 -10.83 -3.09
N GLY A 42 -0.14 -11.19 -4.35
CA GLY A 42 -0.82 -12.32 -4.94
C GLY A 42 -0.22 -12.72 -6.27
N ARG A 43 -0.69 -13.82 -6.84
CA ARG A 43 -0.34 -14.14 -8.24
C ARG A 43 -1.01 -13.11 -9.17
N ASP A 44 -2.31 -12.96 -9.03
CA ASP A 44 -3.11 -11.95 -9.73
C ASP A 44 -3.72 -11.02 -8.68
N VAL A 45 -3.50 -9.70 -8.78
CA VAL A 45 -4.02 -8.72 -7.83
C VAL A 45 -4.99 -7.77 -8.53
N THR A 46 -6.22 -7.69 -8.04
CA THR A 46 -7.25 -6.76 -8.49
C THR A 46 -7.65 -5.84 -7.33
N LEU A 47 -7.50 -4.54 -7.52
CA LEU A 47 -7.92 -3.51 -6.56
C LEU A 47 -9.01 -2.66 -7.21
N THR A 48 -10.19 -2.59 -6.60
CA THR A 48 -11.32 -1.81 -7.11
C THR A 48 -11.85 -0.89 -6.02
N ALA A 49 -11.89 0.40 -6.30
CA ALA A 49 -12.57 1.42 -5.51
C ALA A 49 -13.79 1.91 -6.31
N LEU A 50 -15.01 1.79 -5.76
CA LEU A 50 -16.24 2.09 -6.51
C LEU A 50 -16.51 3.58 -6.67
N ARG A 51 -16.24 4.37 -5.63
CA ARG A 51 -16.53 5.82 -5.60
C ARG A 51 -15.32 6.69 -5.28
N GLY A 52 -14.26 6.11 -4.75
CA GLY A 52 -13.05 6.81 -4.32
C GLY A 52 -11.81 6.26 -5.02
N ASP A 53 -10.68 6.36 -4.33
CA ASP A 53 -9.35 6.15 -4.90
C ASP A 53 -8.67 4.87 -4.40
N VAL A 54 -7.79 4.31 -5.23
CA VAL A 54 -6.82 3.29 -4.79
C VAL A 54 -5.50 3.99 -4.45
N ILE A 55 -5.20 4.07 -3.16
CA ILE A 55 -4.10 4.83 -2.59
C ILE A 55 -3.05 3.87 -2.04
N ASN A 56 -1.82 3.97 -2.55
CA ASN A 56 -0.65 3.29 -1.98
C ASN A 56 0.22 4.32 -1.25
N GLU A 57 0.31 4.21 0.07
CA GLU A 57 0.95 5.20 0.92
C GLU A 57 2.46 4.97 0.98
N ARG A 58 3.22 6.04 0.75
CA ARG A 58 4.67 6.07 0.95
C ARG A 58 5.04 7.23 1.86
N THR A 59 5.48 6.91 3.07
CA THR A 59 5.94 7.91 4.03
C THR A 59 7.42 8.23 3.81
N VAL A 60 7.75 9.50 3.61
CA VAL A 60 9.15 9.99 3.51
C VAL A 60 9.38 11.00 4.63
N THR A 61 10.25 10.67 5.57
CA THR A 61 10.60 11.53 6.70
C THR A 61 11.91 12.25 6.39
N SER A 62 11.85 13.54 6.07
CA SER A 62 13.04 14.38 5.87
C SER A 62 13.48 14.98 7.22
N HIS A 63 14.64 14.57 7.72
CA HIS A 63 15.23 15.22 8.90
C HIS A 63 16.23 16.28 8.45
N GLN A 64 15.85 17.56 8.62
CA GLN A 64 16.72 18.71 8.41
C GLN A 64 17.19 19.20 9.78
N SER A 65 18.43 18.88 10.16
CA SER A 65 19.08 19.51 11.31
C SER A 65 19.95 20.64 10.79
N ALA A 66 19.60 21.88 11.12
CA ALA A 66 20.44 23.05 10.87
C ALA A 66 21.37 23.25 12.07
N ALA A 67 22.66 22.97 11.88
CA ALA A 67 23.74 23.49 12.71
C ALA A 67 24.61 24.35 11.79
N ASP A 68 24.90 25.57 12.22
CA ASP A 68 25.65 26.62 11.53
C ASP A 68 26.53 26.12 10.35
N ASP A 69 26.18 26.58 9.15
CA ASP A 69 26.89 26.41 7.86
C ASP A 69 26.80 25.06 7.12
N ALA A 70 26.11 24.04 7.63
CA ALA A 70 25.93 22.78 6.88
C ALA A 70 24.50 22.25 6.90
N THR A 71 23.83 22.25 5.75
CA THR A 71 22.50 21.62 5.58
C THR A 71 22.67 20.11 5.35
N TRP A 72 22.57 19.31 6.42
CA TRP A 72 22.54 17.85 6.29
C TRP A 72 21.10 17.40 6.07
N ARG A 73 20.71 17.18 4.81
CA ARG A 73 19.42 16.54 4.47
C ARG A 73 19.61 15.04 4.53
N LYS A 74 19.02 14.38 5.53
CA LYS A 74 18.92 12.92 5.58
C LYS A 74 17.46 12.53 5.44
N ASP A 75 17.07 12.19 4.21
CA ASP A 75 15.74 11.67 3.92
C ASP A 75 15.68 10.20 4.33
N PHE A 76 14.92 9.89 5.37
CA PHE A 76 14.58 8.52 5.75
C PHE A 76 13.27 8.15 5.06
N ALA A 77 13.33 7.27 4.05
CA ALA A 77 12.11 6.63 3.55
C ALA A 77 11.63 5.63 4.61
N ASP A 78 10.40 5.79 5.09
CA ASP A 78 9.75 4.85 6.02
C ASP A 78 9.24 3.60 5.25
N SER A 79 8.60 2.68 5.96
CA SER A 79 7.95 1.45 5.47
C SER A 79 6.99 1.73 4.31
N ALA A 80 7.49 1.71 3.08
CA ALA A 80 6.66 1.92 1.90
C ALA A 80 5.63 0.79 1.75
N ALA A 81 4.38 1.16 1.50
CA ALA A 81 3.34 0.21 1.16
C ALA A 81 3.63 -0.44 -0.20
N ARG A 82 3.43 -1.76 -0.33
CA ARG A 82 3.72 -2.53 -1.55
C ARG A 82 2.49 -3.26 -2.07
N ILE A 83 2.37 -3.30 -3.39
CA ILE A 83 1.37 -4.08 -4.12
C ILE A 83 2.13 -4.92 -5.13
N GLU A 84 2.10 -6.25 -4.97
CA GLU A 84 2.93 -7.19 -5.71
C GLU A 84 2.05 -8.25 -6.38
N ALA A 85 2.03 -8.24 -7.72
CA ALA A 85 1.39 -9.27 -8.54
C ALA A 85 2.49 -10.13 -9.19
N ALA A 86 2.59 -11.40 -8.79
CA ALA A 86 3.63 -12.30 -9.31
C ALA A 86 3.42 -12.72 -10.78
N ASN A 87 2.31 -12.32 -11.41
CA ASN A 87 1.96 -12.65 -12.79
C ASN A 87 1.95 -11.42 -13.72
N ASP A 88 2.35 -10.24 -13.25
CA ASP A 88 2.45 -9.03 -14.07
C ASP A 88 3.91 -8.86 -14.58
N MET A 89 4.19 -9.37 -15.79
CA MET A 89 5.45 -9.18 -16.53
C MET A 89 5.19 -8.94 -18.01
#